data_AF-A0A2V4UVZ8-F1
#
_entry.id   AF-A0A2V4UVZ8-F1
#
_cell.length_a   1.000
_cell.length_b   1.000
_cell.length_c   1.000
_cell.angle_alpha   90.00
_cell.angle_beta   90.00
_cell.angle_gamma   90.00
#
_symmetry.space_group_name_H-M   'P 1'
#
loop_
_entity.id
_entity.type
_entity.pdbx_description
1 polymer ?
#
loop_
_entity_poly.entity_id
_entity_poly.type
_entity_poly.pdbx_seq_one_letter_code
_entity_poly.pdbx_strand_id
1 'polypeptide(L)'
;MSVTATLSGHANAIDVIEGATRRETETAASPLAVSVRGLQRRYGARVVIDALDLDIRKGEFVALLGESGCGKTTLLRALAGLDTPDAGQIRAPERPSVVFQEHRLLPWANLWENVALGHESSIGRAGASRALAEVGLAGRERDWPRNLSGGQAQRVALARALVREPALLLLDEPFAALDALTRIKMHGLVKELVARHAPGVLIVTHDVDEALALADRILVMRAGRIAASFHPKDHTPQDLRLTLLGELGVQSH
;
A
#
# COMPACT_ATOMS: atom_id res chain seq x y z
N MET A 1 -71.15 22.70 10.60
CA MET A 1 -70.66 23.89 11.31
C MET A 1 -69.35 24.31 10.69
N SER A 2 -69.35 25.49 10.09
CA SER A 2 -68.22 26.12 9.40
C SER A 2 -67.16 26.57 10.40
N VAL A 3 -65.87 26.47 10.03
CA VAL A 3 -64.92 27.59 10.16
C VAL A 3 -63.94 27.52 8.98
N THR A 4 -63.76 28.67 8.36
CA THR A 4 -63.01 28.99 7.15
C THR A 4 -61.76 29.79 7.53
N ALA A 5 -60.73 29.79 6.66
CA ALA A 5 -59.72 30.86 6.46
C ALA A 5 -58.56 30.92 7.51
N THR A 6 -57.28 31.19 7.19
CA THR A 6 -56.62 31.73 5.98
C THR A 6 -55.06 31.66 6.05
N LEU A 7 -54.46 31.38 4.89
CA LEU A 7 -53.27 31.98 4.22
C LEU A 7 -51.81 31.92 4.74
N SER A 8 -50.96 31.57 3.74
CA SER A 8 -49.58 32.04 3.42
C SER A 8 -48.41 31.25 4.00
N GLY A 9 -47.39 30.77 3.27
CA GLY A 9 -47.05 30.87 1.84
C GLY A 9 -45.65 30.29 1.58
N HIS A 10 -45.31 30.15 0.28
CA HIS A 10 -43.96 29.99 -0.33
C HIS A 10 -43.30 28.60 -0.41
N ALA A 11 -43.55 27.96 -1.56
CA ALA A 11 -42.60 27.44 -2.57
C ALA A 11 -41.24 26.85 -2.12
N ASN A 12 -40.96 25.61 -2.53
CA ASN A 12 -40.19 25.41 -3.76
C ASN A 12 -40.32 24.00 -4.32
N ALA A 13 -40.57 23.93 -5.63
CA ALA A 13 -40.52 22.72 -6.44
C ALA A 13 -39.06 22.29 -6.64
N ILE A 14 -38.82 20.98 -6.56
CA ILE A 14 -37.69 20.35 -7.22
C ILE A 14 -38.27 19.21 -8.04
N ASP A 15 -38.13 19.37 -9.35
CA ASP A 15 -38.58 18.44 -10.38
C ASP A 15 -37.94 17.06 -10.19
N VAL A 16 -38.80 16.06 -10.17
CA VAL A 16 -38.45 14.66 -10.35
C VAL A 16 -38.26 14.43 -11.84
N ILE A 17 -37.03 14.17 -12.27
CA ILE A 17 -36.76 13.57 -13.59
C ILE A 17 -36.32 12.12 -13.36
N GLU A 18 -37.29 11.23 -13.52
CA GLU A 18 -37.05 9.82 -13.84
C GLU A 18 -36.44 9.72 -15.24
N GLY A 19 -35.32 9.00 -15.35
CA GLY A 19 -34.62 8.85 -16.62
C GLY A 19 -33.65 7.66 -16.62
N ALA A 20 -34.19 6.50 -17.00
CA ALA A 20 -33.50 5.38 -17.64
C ALA A 20 -32.37 4.67 -16.86
N THR A 21 -32.78 3.62 -16.15
CA THR A 21 -31.98 2.46 -15.76
C THR A 21 -31.35 1.77 -16.97
N ARG A 22 -30.10 2.13 -17.29
CA ARG A 22 -29.14 1.16 -17.86
C ARG A 22 -28.37 0.55 -16.70
N ARG A 23 -28.90 -0.57 -16.17
CA ARG A 23 -28.08 -1.50 -15.40
C ARG A 23 -27.19 -2.24 -16.39
N GLU A 24 -26.06 -1.63 -16.72
CA GLU A 24 -24.91 -2.40 -17.15
C GLU A 24 -24.45 -3.22 -15.95
N THR A 25 -24.38 -4.53 -16.15
CA THR A 25 -23.91 -5.51 -15.19
C THR A 25 -22.42 -5.29 -14.98
N GLU A 26 -22.06 -4.28 -14.19
CA GLU A 26 -20.70 -4.06 -13.73
C GLU A 26 -20.37 -5.21 -12.77
N THR A 27 -19.59 -6.17 -13.26
CA THR A 27 -18.93 -7.20 -12.43
C THR A 27 -18.38 -6.50 -11.20
N ALA A 28 -18.97 -6.75 -10.02
CA ALA A 28 -18.69 -5.98 -8.81
C ALA A 28 -17.17 -5.99 -8.53
N ALA A 29 -16.50 -4.91 -8.89
CA ALA A 29 -15.05 -4.79 -8.74
C ALA A 29 -14.70 -4.83 -7.24
N SER A 30 -13.62 -5.53 -6.90
CA SER A 30 -13.13 -5.60 -5.52
C SER A 30 -13.02 -4.20 -4.88
N PRO A 31 -13.40 -4.03 -3.61
CA PRO A 31 -13.43 -2.72 -2.96
C PRO A 31 -12.04 -2.08 -2.94
N LEU A 32 -12.01 -0.75 -3.00
CA LEU A 32 -10.76 0.02 -2.89
C LEU A 32 -10.15 -0.13 -1.49
N ALA A 33 -8.86 -0.46 -1.45
CA ALA A 33 -8.04 -0.36 -0.24
C ALA A 33 -7.63 1.09 0.00
N VAL A 34 -7.29 1.83 -1.06
CA VAL A 34 -7.02 3.28 -1.00
C VAL A 34 -7.43 3.96 -2.30
N SER A 35 -7.85 5.22 -2.20
CA SER A 35 -8.13 6.10 -3.33
C SER A 35 -7.54 7.48 -3.09
N VAL A 36 -6.83 7.99 -4.09
CA VAL A 36 -6.15 9.28 -4.08
C VAL A 36 -6.65 10.08 -5.27
N ARG A 37 -7.04 11.34 -5.02
CA ARG A 37 -7.50 12.27 -6.06
C ARG A 37 -6.79 13.61 -5.95
N GLY A 38 -6.10 14.01 -7.01
CA GLY A 38 -5.45 15.31 -7.17
C GLY A 38 -4.42 15.62 -6.08
N LEU A 39 -3.70 14.62 -5.60
CA LEU A 39 -2.76 14.79 -4.48
C LEU A 39 -1.65 15.77 -4.85
N GLN A 40 -1.43 16.77 -4.01
CA GLN A 40 -0.32 17.72 -4.14
C GLN A 40 0.45 17.82 -2.83
N ARG A 41 1.77 17.87 -2.95
CA ARG A 41 2.68 18.06 -1.82
C ARG A 41 3.87 18.94 -2.20
N ARG A 42 4.13 19.96 -1.38
CA ARG A 42 5.17 20.99 -1.58
C ARG A 42 6.04 21.15 -0.35
N TYR A 43 7.36 21.20 -0.55
CA TYR A 43 8.32 21.53 0.50
C TYR A 43 8.96 22.87 0.16
N GLY A 44 8.47 23.94 0.81
CA GLY A 44 8.78 25.31 0.42
C GLY A 44 8.34 25.59 -1.02
N ALA A 45 9.25 26.04 -1.87
CA ALA A 45 8.96 26.31 -3.29
C ALA A 45 8.86 25.04 -4.14
N ARG A 46 9.46 23.91 -3.71
CA ARG A 46 9.57 22.69 -4.50
C ARG A 46 8.29 21.86 -4.43
N VAL A 47 7.67 21.61 -5.58
CA VAL A 47 6.57 20.63 -5.71
C VAL A 47 7.19 19.24 -5.79
N VAL A 48 6.78 18.34 -4.89
CA VAL A 48 7.27 16.96 -4.83
C VAL A 48 6.23 15.96 -5.32
N ILE A 49 4.95 16.24 -5.09
CA ILE A 49 3.82 15.51 -5.70
C ILE A 49 2.92 16.53 -6.36
N ASP A 50 2.48 16.26 -7.59
CA ASP A 50 1.75 17.20 -8.41
C ASP A 50 0.52 16.58 -9.07
N ALA A 51 -0.67 16.82 -8.50
CA ALA A 51 -1.97 16.36 -8.99
C ALA A 51 -2.00 14.84 -9.27
N LEU A 52 -1.50 14.05 -8.31
CA LEU A 52 -1.40 12.61 -8.46
C LEU A 52 -2.73 11.92 -8.13
N ASP A 53 -3.19 11.06 -9.04
CA ASP A 53 -4.31 10.14 -8.86
C ASP A 53 -3.81 8.71 -8.71
N LEU A 54 -4.37 7.96 -7.78
CA LEU A 54 -4.01 6.56 -7.53
C LEU A 54 -5.17 5.83 -6.85
N ASP A 55 -5.54 4.67 -7.38
CA ASP A 55 -6.43 3.73 -6.71
C ASP A 55 -5.69 2.42 -6.50
N ILE A 56 -5.85 1.77 -5.35
CA ILE A 56 -5.38 0.40 -5.13
C ILE A 56 -6.55 -0.38 -4.54
N ARG A 57 -6.86 -1.54 -5.14
CA ARG A 57 -7.92 -2.44 -4.66
C ARG A 57 -7.41 -3.36 -3.56
N LYS A 58 -8.33 -3.88 -2.74
CA LYS A 58 -8.01 -5.00 -1.85
C LYS A 58 -7.55 -6.21 -2.67
N GLY A 59 -6.47 -6.85 -2.21
CA GLY A 59 -5.83 -7.97 -2.90
C GLY A 59 -4.99 -7.57 -4.12
N GLU A 60 -4.91 -6.29 -4.47
CA GLU A 60 -4.08 -5.82 -5.58
C GLU A 60 -2.65 -5.53 -5.10
N PHE A 61 -1.66 -6.11 -5.77
CA PHE A 61 -0.25 -5.83 -5.53
C PHE A 61 0.27 -4.79 -6.52
N VAL A 62 0.52 -3.56 -6.05
CA VAL A 62 1.04 -2.47 -6.87
C VAL A 62 2.50 -2.19 -6.55
N ALA A 63 3.36 -2.13 -7.57
CA ALA A 63 4.73 -1.67 -7.45
C ALA A 63 4.88 -0.24 -7.97
N LEU A 64 5.56 0.62 -7.22
CA LEU A 64 5.90 1.98 -7.59
C LEU A 64 7.41 2.07 -7.84
N LEU A 65 7.75 2.24 -9.11
CA LEU A 65 9.10 2.50 -9.59
C LEU A 65 9.30 3.99 -9.84
N GLY A 66 10.55 4.43 -9.88
CA GLY A 66 10.92 5.79 -10.27
C GLY A 66 12.31 6.16 -9.78
N GLU A 67 12.86 7.24 -10.31
CA GLU A 67 14.18 7.73 -9.92
C GLU A 67 14.25 8.18 -8.45
N SER A 68 15.46 8.26 -7.90
CA SER A 68 15.70 8.84 -6.59
C SER A 68 15.21 10.29 -6.54
N GLY A 69 14.40 10.62 -5.54
CA GLY A 69 13.86 11.97 -5.36
C GLY A 69 12.64 12.33 -6.22
N CYS A 70 12.02 11.37 -6.92
CA CYS A 70 10.79 11.62 -7.69
C CYS A 70 9.52 11.75 -6.85
N GLY A 71 9.58 11.44 -5.54
CA GLY A 71 8.47 11.63 -4.59
C GLY A 71 7.87 10.35 -3.99
N LYS A 72 8.46 9.17 -4.25
CA LYS A 72 7.93 7.85 -3.77
C LYS A 72 7.73 7.80 -2.25
N THR A 73 8.76 8.14 -1.47
CA THR A 73 8.68 8.18 0.00
C THR A 73 7.66 9.20 0.50
N THR A 74 7.53 10.34 -0.19
CA THR A 74 6.52 11.37 0.13
C THR A 74 5.11 10.83 -0.09
N LEU A 75 4.88 10.11 -1.20
CA LEU A 75 3.60 9.47 -1.47
C LEU A 75 3.29 8.41 -0.40
N LEU A 76 4.27 7.55 -0.08
CA LEU A 76 4.10 6.51 0.93
C LEU A 76 3.76 7.10 2.32
N ARG A 77 4.44 8.19 2.73
CA ARG A 77 4.13 8.89 3.99
C ARG A 77 2.75 9.52 3.99
N ALA A 78 2.32 10.11 2.87
CA ALA A 78 0.98 10.67 2.76
C ALA A 78 -0.10 9.58 2.86
N LEU A 79 0.10 8.44 2.18
CA LEU A 79 -0.79 7.27 2.28
C LEU A 79 -0.81 6.65 3.68
N ALA A 80 0.31 6.72 4.41
CA ALA A 80 0.41 6.27 5.79
C ALA A 80 -0.23 7.24 6.81
N GLY A 81 -0.72 8.40 6.37
CA GLY A 81 -1.21 9.46 7.27
C GLY A 81 -0.11 10.18 8.05
N LEU A 82 1.15 10.04 7.64
CA LEU A 82 2.32 10.64 8.30
C LEU A 82 2.73 12.00 7.70
N ASP A 83 2.18 12.36 6.54
CA ASP A 83 2.40 13.66 5.89
C ASP A 83 1.06 14.20 5.39
N THR A 84 0.75 15.45 5.72
CA THR A 84 -0.52 16.07 5.33
C THR A 84 -0.37 16.68 3.94
N PRO A 85 -1.27 16.37 2.99
CA PRO A 85 -1.20 16.94 1.66
C PRO A 85 -1.56 18.43 1.65
N ASP A 86 -0.98 19.18 0.72
CA ASP A 86 -1.30 20.59 0.51
C ASP A 86 -2.61 20.77 -0.28
N ALA A 87 -2.92 19.81 -1.16
CA ALA A 87 -4.20 19.70 -1.85
C ALA A 87 -4.51 18.25 -2.25
N GLY A 88 -5.75 18.01 -2.67
CA GLY A 88 -6.25 16.69 -3.04
C GLY A 88 -6.90 15.95 -1.88
N GLN A 89 -7.32 14.71 -2.12
CA GLN A 89 -8.00 13.85 -1.15
C GLN A 89 -7.38 12.46 -1.13
N ILE A 90 -7.17 11.92 0.08
CA ILE A 90 -6.77 10.54 0.30
C ILE A 90 -7.90 9.87 1.10
N ARG A 91 -8.50 8.83 0.52
CA ARG A 91 -9.44 7.92 1.19
C ARG A 91 -8.71 6.61 1.45
N ALA A 92 -8.13 6.50 2.64
CA ALA A 92 -7.38 5.33 3.11
C ALA A 92 -7.99 4.77 4.40
N PRO A 93 -7.62 3.54 4.82
CA PRO A 93 -7.98 3.03 6.14
C PRO A 93 -7.37 3.93 7.22
N GLU A 94 -8.01 4.03 8.40
CA GLU A 94 -7.50 4.88 9.49
C GLU A 94 -6.09 4.49 9.96
N ARG A 95 -5.72 3.21 9.81
CA ARG A 95 -4.46 2.65 10.29
C ARG A 95 -3.88 1.69 9.25
N PRO A 96 -3.28 2.18 8.15
CA PRO A 96 -2.54 1.33 7.24
C PRO A 96 -1.30 0.76 7.95
N SER A 97 -0.85 -0.41 7.52
CA SER A 97 0.39 -1.00 8.04
C SER A 97 1.54 -0.61 7.14
N VAL A 98 2.68 -0.23 7.74
CA VAL A 98 3.88 0.18 7.00
C VAL A 98 5.06 -0.70 7.42
N VAL A 99 5.80 -1.19 6.43
CA VAL A 99 7.09 -1.85 6.61
C VAL A 99 8.14 -0.97 5.95
N PHE A 100 9.07 -0.47 6.77
CA PHE A 100 10.15 0.38 6.32
C PHE A 100 11.38 -0.45 5.93
N GLN A 101 12.27 0.14 5.12
CA GLN A 101 13.58 -0.41 4.76
C GLN A 101 14.39 -0.83 6.00
N GLU A 102 14.38 0.01 7.03
CA GLU A 102 14.87 -0.37 8.35
C GLU A 102 13.74 -1.03 9.15
N HIS A 103 13.96 -2.27 9.59
CA HIS A 103 13.00 -3.11 10.30
C HIS A 103 12.33 -2.43 11.52
N ARG A 104 13.00 -1.43 12.14
CA ARG A 104 12.54 -0.67 13.31
C ARG A 104 11.93 -1.57 14.40
N LEU A 105 12.58 -2.70 14.66
CA LEU A 105 12.21 -3.57 15.79
C LEU A 105 12.67 -2.91 17.08
N LEU A 106 11.87 -3.03 18.14
CA LEU A 106 12.18 -2.55 19.49
C LEU A 106 13.27 -3.44 20.09
N PRO A 107 14.50 -2.95 20.29
CA PRO A 107 15.64 -3.78 20.71
C PRO A 107 15.52 -4.30 22.15
N TRP A 108 14.68 -3.65 22.96
CA TRP A 108 14.40 -4.00 24.36
C TRP A 108 13.14 -4.87 24.54
N ALA A 109 12.52 -5.34 23.45
CA ALA A 109 11.34 -6.20 23.50
C ALA A 109 11.59 -7.48 22.70
N ASN A 110 10.97 -8.57 23.12
CA ASN A 110 11.06 -9.85 22.44
C ASN A 110 10.22 -9.86 21.15
N LEU A 111 10.36 -10.91 20.33
CA LEU A 111 9.68 -10.95 19.03
C LEU A 111 8.16 -10.90 19.14
N TRP A 112 7.57 -11.56 20.13
CA TRP A 112 6.11 -11.54 20.28
C TRP A 112 5.58 -10.14 20.63
N GLU A 113 6.32 -9.38 21.45
CA GLU A 113 6.00 -8.00 21.83
C GLU A 113 6.19 -7.05 20.65
N ASN A 114 7.24 -7.28 19.86
CA ASN A 114 7.44 -6.56 18.61
C ASN A 114 6.26 -6.77 17.65
N VAL A 115 5.81 -8.01 17.48
CA VAL A 115 4.68 -8.32 16.58
C VAL A 115 3.37 -7.76 17.11
N ALA A 116 3.08 -7.88 18.40
CA ALA A 116 1.85 -7.39 19.02
C ALA A 116 1.88 -5.89 19.41
N LEU A 117 2.89 -5.13 18.96
CA LEU A 117 3.13 -3.76 19.41
C LEU A 117 1.90 -2.86 19.26
N GLY A 118 1.45 -2.28 20.37
CA GLY A 118 0.27 -1.41 20.45
C GLY A 118 -1.08 -2.14 20.42
N HIS A 119 -1.06 -3.47 20.44
CA HIS A 119 -2.20 -4.39 20.40
C HIS A 119 -1.98 -5.59 21.33
N GLU A 120 -1.18 -5.41 22.39
CA GLU A 120 -0.77 -6.48 23.30
C GLU A 120 -1.96 -7.13 24.00
N SER A 121 -3.03 -6.37 24.27
CA SER A 121 -4.25 -6.89 24.90
C SER A 121 -5.18 -7.62 23.92
N SER A 122 -5.26 -7.19 22.66
CA SER A 122 -6.20 -7.74 21.68
C SER A 122 -5.61 -8.91 20.88
N ILE A 123 -4.35 -8.79 20.45
CA ILE A 123 -3.63 -9.85 19.71
C ILE A 123 -2.99 -10.82 20.69
N GLY A 124 -2.35 -10.27 21.72
CA GLY A 124 -1.62 -11.03 22.73
C GLY A 124 -0.51 -11.91 22.15
N ARG A 125 0.09 -12.69 23.04
CA ARG A 125 1.17 -13.61 22.68
C ARG A 125 0.72 -14.70 21.70
N ALA A 126 -0.51 -15.20 21.84
CA ALA A 126 -1.03 -16.25 20.96
C ALA A 126 -1.22 -15.76 19.51
N GLY A 127 -1.73 -14.54 19.31
CA GLY A 127 -1.81 -13.93 17.98
C GLY A 127 -0.43 -13.68 17.38
N ALA A 128 0.50 -13.13 18.18
CA ALA A 128 1.87 -12.92 17.75
C ALA A 128 2.60 -14.23 17.38
N SER A 129 2.41 -15.31 18.14
CA SER A 129 2.94 -16.64 17.82
C SER A 129 2.46 -17.15 16.46
N ARG A 130 1.17 -16.99 16.15
CA ARG A 130 0.62 -17.38 14.84
C ARG A 130 1.25 -16.58 13.71
N ALA A 131 1.34 -15.25 13.86
CA ALA A 131 1.97 -14.40 12.86
C ALA A 131 3.48 -14.69 12.68
N LEU A 132 4.21 -15.03 13.76
CA LEU A 132 5.60 -15.48 13.68
C LEU A 132 5.73 -16.82 12.96
N ALA A 133 4.80 -17.75 13.17
CA ALA A 133 4.78 -19.01 12.47
C ALA A 133 4.56 -18.83 10.96
N GLU A 134 3.68 -17.91 10.56
CA GLU A 134 3.43 -17.59 9.14
C GLU A 134 4.67 -17.08 8.39
N VAL A 135 5.62 -16.48 9.11
CA VAL A 135 6.88 -15.99 8.54
C VAL A 135 8.05 -16.95 8.81
N GLY A 136 7.77 -18.19 9.22
CA GLY A 136 8.79 -19.23 9.44
C GLY A 136 9.69 -18.97 10.65
N LEU A 137 9.15 -18.35 11.71
CA LEU A 137 9.83 -18.05 12.98
C LEU A 137 9.06 -18.64 14.19
N ALA A 138 8.32 -19.72 13.97
CA ALA A 138 7.65 -20.46 15.06
C ALA A 138 8.66 -20.85 16.16
N GLY A 139 8.26 -20.71 17.43
CA GLY A 139 9.10 -21.05 18.58
C GLY A 139 10.14 -19.99 18.95
N ARG A 140 10.25 -18.89 18.19
CA ARG A 140 11.20 -17.79 18.45
C ARG A 140 10.57 -16.60 19.18
N GLU A 141 9.39 -16.75 19.78
CA GLU A 141 8.64 -15.67 20.40
C GLU A 141 9.46 -14.88 21.42
N ARG A 142 10.30 -15.58 22.19
CA ARG A 142 11.11 -15.03 23.28
C ARG A 142 12.51 -14.60 22.83
N ASP A 143 12.82 -14.69 21.54
CA ASP A 143 14.08 -14.23 21.03
C ASP A 143 14.13 -12.69 21.02
N TRP A 144 15.34 -12.16 21.07
CA TRP A 144 15.62 -10.73 21.00
C TRP A 144 15.99 -10.34 19.56
N PRO A 145 15.64 -9.13 19.08
CA PRO A 145 15.97 -8.68 17.71
C PRO A 145 17.46 -8.78 17.35
N ARG A 146 18.36 -8.58 18.32
CA ARG A 146 19.82 -8.71 18.12
C ARG A 146 20.28 -10.12 17.73
N ASN A 147 19.44 -11.14 17.94
CA ASN A 147 19.71 -12.53 17.59
C ASN A 147 19.19 -12.90 16.18
N LEU A 148 18.71 -11.92 15.41
CA LEU A 148 18.13 -12.12 14.09
C LEU A 148 19.14 -11.75 12.99
N SER A 149 19.13 -12.51 11.90
CA SER A 149 19.69 -12.02 10.63
C SER A 149 18.79 -10.91 10.06
N GLY A 150 19.31 -10.11 9.11
CA GLY A 150 18.53 -9.06 8.44
C GLY A 150 17.22 -9.60 7.84
N GLY A 151 17.28 -10.71 7.09
CA GLY A 151 16.09 -11.35 6.55
C GLY A 151 15.13 -11.90 7.61
N GLN A 152 15.60 -12.30 8.79
CA GLN A 152 14.72 -12.67 9.90
C GLN A 152 14.04 -11.46 10.53
N ALA A 153 14.78 -10.35 10.70
CA ALA A 153 14.21 -9.09 11.18
C ALA A 153 13.12 -8.57 10.23
N GLN A 154 13.31 -8.68 8.91
CA GLN A 154 12.30 -8.33 7.90
C GLN A 154 11.05 -9.17 8.00
N ARG A 155 11.22 -10.46 8.27
CA ARG A 155 10.10 -11.38 8.51
C ARG A 155 9.31 -11.01 9.76
N VAL A 156 9.98 -10.63 10.85
CA VAL A 156 9.29 -10.12 12.05
C VAL A 156 8.56 -8.81 11.75
N ALA A 157 9.16 -7.90 10.97
CA ALA A 157 8.50 -6.65 10.58
C ALA A 157 7.25 -6.87 9.73
N LEU A 158 7.27 -7.84 8.80
CA LEU A 158 6.09 -8.27 8.05
C LEU A 158 5.03 -8.89 8.95
N ALA A 159 5.41 -9.77 9.87
CA ALA A 159 4.49 -10.36 10.84
C ALA A 159 3.79 -9.27 11.68
N ARG A 160 4.56 -8.28 12.18
CA ARG A 160 4.04 -7.11 12.89
C ARG A 160 3.06 -6.29 12.05
N ALA A 161 3.34 -6.13 10.76
CA ALA A 161 2.47 -5.36 9.87
C ALA A 161 1.15 -6.11 9.57
N LEU A 162 1.21 -7.43 9.42
CA LEU A 162 0.08 -8.25 8.98
C LEU A 162 -0.79 -8.80 10.10
N VAL A 163 -0.28 -8.89 11.34
CA VAL A 163 -1.04 -9.48 12.46
C VAL A 163 -2.36 -8.75 12.77
N ARG A 164 -2.53 -7.53 12.24
CA ARG A 164 -3.74 -6.72 12.37
C ARG A 164 -4.71 -6.85 11.18
N GLU A 165 -4.42 -7.73 10.23
CA GLU A 165 -5.19 -7.92 8.99
C GLU A 165 -5.48 -6.58 8.29
N PRO A 166 -4.43 -5.80 7.96
CA PRO A 166 -4.61 -4.45 7.42
C PRO A 166 -5.30 -4.48 6.05
N ALA A 167 -6.19 -3.52 5.79
CA ALA A 167 -6.76 -3.36 4.46
C ALA A 167 -5.75 -2.82 3.43
N LEU A 168 -4.70 -2.11 3.90
CA LEU A 168 -3.62 -1.53 3.08
C LEU A 168 -2.26 -1.81 3.74
N LEU A 169 -1.35 -2.39 2.98
CA LEU A 169 0.04 -2.65 3.35
C LEU A 169 0.98 -1.82 2.47
N LEU A 170 1.79 -0.98 3.11
CA LEU A 170 2.78 -0.13 2.44
C LEU A 170 4.18 -0.68 2.74
N LEU A 171 4.96 -0.93 1.69
CA LEU A 171 6.32 -1.46 1.80
C LEU A 171 7.31 -0.45 1.20
N ASP A 172 8.20 0.11 2.01
CA ASP A 172 9.20 1.09 1.58
C ASP A 172 10.57 0.41 1.44
N GLU A 173 10.95 0.04 0.21
CA GLU A 173 12.19 -0.66 -0.12
C GLU A 173 12.51 -1.85 0.81
N PRO A 174 11.56 -2.79 1.02
CA PRO A 174 11.64 -3.82 2.06
C PRO A 174 12.77 -4.84 1.84
N PHE A 175 13.38 -4.89 0.66
CA PHE A 175 14.37 -5.90 0.28
C PHE A 175 15.75 -5.32 -0.05
N ALA A 176 15.91 -4.00 0.04
CA ALA A 176 17.14 -3.31 -0.38
C ALA A 176 18.40 -3.81 0.35
N ALA A 177 18.28 -4.20 1.62
CA ALA A 177 19.39 -4.67 2.45
C ALA A 177 19.63 -6.20 2.42
N LEU A 178 18.89 -6.94 1.59
CA LEU A 178 18.96 -8.41 1.53
C LEU A 178 19.84 -8.91 0.39
N ASP A 179 20.59 -9.98 0.65
CA ASP A 179 21.29 -10.73 -0.40
C ASP A 179 20.31 -11.40 -1.38
N ALA A 180 20.80 -11.77 -2.56
CA ALA A 180 19.97 -12.27 -3.66
C ALA A 180 19.13 -13.51 -3.28
N LEU A 181 19.70 -14.49 -2.57
CA LEU A 181 18.99 -15.71 -2.21
C LEU A 181 17.92 -15.45 -1.15
N THR A 182 18.24 -14.63 -0.15
CA THR A 182 17.28 -14.21 0.87
C THR A 182 16.16 -13.38 0.24
N ARG A 183 16.46 -12.48 -0.70
CA ARG A 183 15.47 -11.69 -1.46
C ARG A 183 14.48 -12.57 -2.21
N ILE A 184 14.95 -13.57 -2.96
CA ILE A 184 14.07 -14.52 -3.68
C ILE A 184 13.12 -15.24 -2.71
N LYS A 185 13.62 -15.72 -1.57
CA LYS A 185 12.79 -16.38 -0.54
C LYS A 185 11.76 -15.41 0.04
N MET A 186 12.15 -14.16 0.26
CA MET A 186 11.25 -13.11 0.76
C MET A 186 10.16 -12.75 -0.23
N HIS A 187 10.45 -12.74 -1.53
CA HIS A 187 9.42 -12.52 -2.55
C HIS A 187 8.34 -13.61 -2.50
N GLY A 188 8.76 -14.87 -2.41
CA GLY A 188 7.84 -16.01 -2.24
C GLY A 188 6.98 -15.85 -0.98
N LEU A 189 7.62 -15.57 0.15
CA LEU A 189 6.91 -15.34 1.41
C LEU A 189 5.89 -14.20 1.33
N VAL A 190 6.27 -13.06 0.74
CA VAL A 190 5.36 -11.92 0.62
C VAL A 190 4.17 -12.26 -0.26
N LYS A 191 4.35 -12.97 -1.37
CA LYS A 191 3.23 -13.46 -2.18
C LYS A 191 2.28 -14.36 -1.39
N GLU A 192 2.81 -15.31 -0.62
CA GLU A 192 2.00 -16.21 0.20
C GLU A 192 1.20 -15.44 1.26
N LEU A 193 1.82 -14.46 1.91
CA LEU A 193 1.17 -13.62 2.90
C LEU A 193 0.09 -12.74 2.28
N VAL A 194 0.35 -12.12 1.14
CA VAL A 194 -0.65 -11.29 0.44
C VAL A 194 -1.81 -12.14 -0.06
N ALA A 195 -1.56 -13.34 -0.57
CA ALA A 195 -2.62 -14.28 -0.97
C ALA A 195 -3.48 -14.71 0.22
N ARG A 196 -2.90 -14.84 1.42
CA ARG A 196 -3.61 -15.22 2.65
C ARG A 196 -4.44 -14.08 3.24
N HIS A 197 -3.86 -12.89 3.34
CA HIS A 197 -4.45 -11.75 4.05
C HIS A 197 -5.24 -10.80 3.14
N ALA A 198 -5.04 -10.89 1.82
CA ALA A 198 -5.65 -10.06 0.78
C ALA A 198 -5.66 -8.53 1.04
N PRO A 199 -4.58 -7.92 1.58
CA PRO A 199 -4.48 -6.46 1.67
C PRO A 199 -4.35 -5.86 0.26
N GLY A 200 -4.72 -4.59 0.07
CA GLY A 200 -4.11 -3.81 -1.02
C GLY A 200 -2.66 -3.53 -0.68
N VAL A 201 -1.74 -3.69 -1.63
CA VAL A 201 -0.29 -3.51 -1.40
C VAL A 201 0.27 -2.43 -2.29
N LEU A 202 1.07 -1.54 -1.70
CA LEU A 202 1.97 -0.67 -2.44
C LEU A 202 3.41 -0.95 -2.00
N ILE A 203 4.23 -1.49 -2.91
CA ILE A 203 5.67 -1.56 -2.72
C ILE A 203 6.35 -0.40 -3.44
N VAL A 204 7.21 0.32 -2.74
CA VAL A 204 8.19 1.23 -3.32
C VAL A 204 9.47 0.44 -3.49
N THR A 205 9.95 0.35 -4.72
CA THR A 205 11.23 -0.30 -5.02
C THR A 205 11.93 0.43 -6.16
N HIS A 206 13.24 0.24 -6.25
CA HIS A 206 14.07 0.65 -7.38
C HIS A 206 14.50 -0.55 -8.24
N ASP A 207 14.11 -1.77 -7.85
CA ASP A 207 14.45 -3.00 -8.56
C ASP A 207 13.30 -3.42 -9.50
N VAL A 208 13.61 -3.47 -10.79
CA VAL A 208 12.66 -3.87 -11.84
C VAL A 208 12.27 -5.34 -11.70
N ASP A 209 13.21 -6.20 -11.30
CA ASP A 209 12.96 -7.63 -11.17
C ASP A 209 12.03 -7.91 -9.96
N GLU A 210 12.09 -7.10 -8.91
CA GLU A 210 11.12 -7.14 -7.81
C GLU A 210 9.69 -6.78 -8.28
N ALA A 211 9.57 -5.70 -9.05
CA ALA A 211 8.28 -5.25 -9.57
C ALA A 211 7.66 -6.29 -10.51
N LEU A 212 8.46 -6.86 -11.41
CA LEU A 212 8.05 -7.93 -12.32
C LEU A 212 7.68 -9.21 -11.58
N ALA A 213 8.41 -9.54 -10.52
CA ALA A 213 8.16 -10.74 -9.75
C ALA A 213 6.88 -10.63 -8.93
N LEU A 214 6.57 -9.48 -8.33
CA LEU A 214 5.54 -9.35 -7.30
C LEU A 214 4.23 -8.70 -7.74
N ALA A 215 4.27 -7.76 -8.69
CA ALA A 215 3.15 -6.85 -8.89
C ALA A 215 2.10 -7.36 -9.90
N ASP A 216 0.84 -7.06 -9.62
CA ASP A 216 -0.27 -7.10 -10.57
C ASP A 216 -0.32 -5.86 -11.45
N ARG A 217 0.20 -4.74 -10.93
CA ARG A 217 0.33 -3.46 -11.64
C ARG A 217 1.61 -2.74 -11.23
N ILE A 218 2.36 -2.28 -12.22
CA ILE A 218 3.59 -1.50 -12.05
C ILE A 218 3.32 -0.07 -12.48
N LEU A 219 3.60 0.87 -11.59
CA LEU A 219 3.49 2.31 -11.80
C LEU A 219 4.90 2.90 -11.88
N VAL A 220 5.13 3.79 -12.84
CA VAL A 220 6.37 4.56 -12.93
C VAL A 220 6.08 6.01 -12.54
N MET A 221 6.79 6.50 -11.55
CA MET A 221 6.68 7.87 -11.04
C MET A 221 7.83 8.74 -11.54
N ARG A 222 7.50 9.88 -12.16
CA ARG A 222 8.45 10.88 -12.65
C ARG A 222 7.94 12.28 -12.29
N ALA A 223 8.84 13.13 -11.77
CA ALA A 223 8.55 14.52 -11.43
C ALA A 223 7.24 14.72 -10.63
N GLY A 224 6.99 13.88 -9.61
CA GLY A 224 5.81 14.03 -8.75
C GLY A 224 4.50 13.47 -9.31
N ARG A 225 4.52 12.81 -10.47
CA ARG A 225 3.35 12.28 -11.18
C ARG A 225 3.53 10.80 -11.54
N ILE A 226 2.42 10.09 -11.71
CA ILE A 226 2.43 8.76 -12.36
C ILE A 226 2.57 8.98 -13.87
N ALA A 227 3.72 8.62 -14.42
CA ALA A 227 4.05 8.80 -15.82
C ALA A 227 3.59 7.63 -16.68
N ALA A 228 3.64 6.41 -16.14
CA ALA A 228 3.22 5.20 -16.85
C ALA A 228 2.62 4.16 -15.88
N SER A 229 1.78 3.28 -16.42
CA SER A 229 1.15 2.16 -15.71
C SER A 229 1.15 0.94 -16.60
N PHE A 230 1.61 -0.18 -16.07
CA PHE A 230 1.74 -1.46 -16.78
C PHE A 230 1.11 -2.58 -15.97
N HIS A 231 0.53 -3.56 -16.65
CA HIS A 231 0.03 -4.78 -16.05
C HIS A 231 0.92 -5.95 -16.50
N PRO A 232 1.75 -6.55 -15.61
CA PRO A 232 2.72 -7.56 -16.02
C PRO A 232 2.14 -8.75 -16.79
N LYS A 233 0.88 -9.11 -16.52
CA LYS A 233 0.14 -10.17 -17.24
C LYS A 233 -0.05 -9.90 -18.74
N ASP A 234 0.02 -8.64 -19.18
CA ASP A 234 -0.25 -8.23 -20.57
C ASP A 234 1.05 -8.19 -21.41
N HIS A 235 2.20 -8.54 -20.82
CA HIS A 235 3.50 -8.47 -21.46
C HIS A 235 4.32 -9.73 -21.22
N THR A 236 5.31 -10.00 -22.08
CA THR A 236 6.37 -10.93 -21.71
C THR A 236 7.28 -10.28 -20.64
N PRO A 237 7.85 -11.05 -19.69
CA PRO A 237 8.76 -10.47 -18.70
C PRO A 237 9.95 -9.74 -19.30
N GLN A 238 10.47 -10.21 -20.44
CA GLN A 238 11.63 -9.62 -21.11
C GLN A 238 11.29 -8.26 -21.74
N ASP A 239 10.17 -8.17 -22.46
CA ASP A 239 9.76 -6.93 -23.13
C ASP A 239 9.39 -5.84 -22.10
N LEU A 240 8.67 -6.23 -21.05
CA LEU A 240 8.30 -5.30 -19.99
C LEU A 240 9.54 -4.83 -19.22
N ARG A 241 10.50 -5.71 -18.96
CA ARG A 241 11.77 -5.32 -18.33
C ARG A 241 12.51 -4.27 -19.14
N LEU A 242 12.64 -4.46 -20.45
CA LEU A 242 13.29 -3.48 -21.34
C LEU A 242 12.53 -2.15 -21.34
N THR A 243 11.20 -2.20 -21.41
CA THR A 243 10.33 -1.01 -21.36
C THR A 243 10.52 -0.23 -20.05
N LEU A 244 10.48 -0.93 -18.90
CA LEU A 244 10.66 -0.31 -17.59
C LEU A 244 12.05 0.27 -17.40
N LEU A 245 13.10 -0.40 -17.89
CA LEU A 245 14.46 0.15 -17.86
C LEU A 245 14.57 1.43 -18.68
N GLY A 246 13.95 1.47 -19.87
CA GLY A 246 13.85 2.68 -20.68
C GLY A 246 13.11 3.82 -19.97
N GLU A 247 12.00 3.51 -19.30
CA GLU A 247 11.25 4.47 -18.48
C GLU A 247 12.03 4.99 -17.25
N LEU A 248 13.00 4.21 -16.77
CA LEU A 248 13.89 4.61 -15.68
C LEU A 248 15.19 5.28 -16.16
N GLY A 249 15.29 5.59 -17.47
CA GLY A 249 16.45 6.28 -18.05
C GLY A 249 17.68 5.39 -18.25
N VAL A 250 17.55 4.07 -18.06
CA VAL A 250 18.63 3.11 -18.33
C VAL A 250 18.56 2.74 -19.81
N GLN A 251 19.31 3.45 -20.65
CA GLN A 251 19.43 3.11 -22.06
C GLN A 251 20.33 1.88 -22.22
N SER A 252 19.80 0.81 -22.83
CA SER A 252 20.59 -0.30 -23.32
C SER A 252 21.44 0.20 -24.50
N HIS A 253 22.74 0.39 -24.29
CA HIS A 253 23.72 0.52 -25.36
C HIS A 253 24.06 -0.85 -25.95
#